data_AF-A0A1I7IMF1-F1
#
_entry.id   AF-A0A1I7IMF1-F1
#
_cell.length_a   1.000
_cell.length_b   1.000
_cell.length_c   1.000
_cell.angle_alpha   90.00
_cell.angle_beta   90.00
_cell.angle_gamma   90.00
#
_symmetry.space_group_name_H-M   'P 1'
#
loop_
_entity.id
_entity.type
_entity.pdbx_description
1 polymer ?
#
loop_
_entity_poly.entity_id
_entity_poly.type
_entity_poly.pdbx_seq_one_letter_code
_entity_poly.pdbx_strand_id
1 'polypeptide(L)' 'MEIGNEPITTQEQYEVIAYRLEHLKDAEPDTPEAEELKRLTRLLVNYIVRGLKKPQKQAYVGSIR' A
#
# COMPACT_ATOMS: atom_id res chain seq x y z
N MET A 1 -6.72 -7.68 -13.86
CA MET A 1 -5.40 -7.75 -13.23
C MET A 1 -5.58 -8.55 -11.96
N GLU A 2 -4.99 -9.74 -11.84
CA GLU A 2 -5.01 -10.48 -10.59
C GLU A 2 -4.00 -9.85 -9.63
N ILE A 3 -4.44 -9.53 -8.40
CA ILE A 3 -3.55 -8.97 -7.38
C ILE A 3 -2.84 -10.16 -6.71
N GLY A 4 -1.64 -10.46 -7.19
CA GLY A 4 -0.76 -11.48 -6.59
C GLY A 4 -0.29 -11.08 -5.18
N ASN A 5 0.39 -12.00 -4.49
CA ASN A 5 1.01 -11.74 -3.18
C ASN A 5 2.26 -10.84 -3.25
N GLU A 6 2.46 -10.16 -4.38
CA GLU A 6 3.66 -9.39 -4.65
C GLU A 6 3.59 -8.02 -3.96
N PRO A 7 4.74 -7.45 -3.57
CA PRO A 7 4.78 -6.11 -3.01
C PRO A 7 4.24 -5.08 -4.01
N ILE A 8 3.43 -4.15 -3.53
CA ILE A 8 3.05 -2.95 -4.28
C ILE A 8 4.33 -2.13 -4.54
N THR A 9 4.52 -1.72 -5.79
CA THR A 9 5.67 -0.90 -6.20
C THR A 9 5.25 0.37 -6.95
N THR A 10 4.00 0.44 -7.42
CA THR A 10 3.48 1.57 -8.20
C THR A 10 2.25 2.19 -7.54
N GLN A 11 1.98 3.46 -7.89
CA GLN A 11 0.79 4.18 -7.46
C GLN A 11 -0.50 3.54 -8.01
N GLU A 12 -0.47 3.05 -9.25
CA GLU A 12 -1.62 2.37 -9.87
C GLU A 12 -2.01 1.09 -9.11
N GLN A 13 -1.02 0.28 -8.70
CA GLN A 13 -1.26 -0.90 -7.87
C GLN A 13 -1.86 -0.52 -6.50
N TYR A 14 -1.40 0.58 -5.92
CA TYR A 14 -1.96 1.11 -4.67
C TYR A 14 -3.43 1.48 -4.84
N GLU A 15 -3.79 2.19 -5.92
CA GLU A 15 -5.17 2.63 -6.19
C GLU A 15 -6.11 1.45 -6.45
N VAL A 16 -5.67 0.45 -7.19
CA VAL A 16 -6.44 -0.78 -7.43
C VAL A 16 -6.71 -1.53 -6.12
N ILE A 17 -5.71 -1.65 -5.25
CA ILE A 17 -5.86 -2.31 -3.95
C ILE A 17 -6.76 -1.50 -3.03
N ALA A 18 -6.61 -0.17 -2.99
CA ALA A 18 -7.47 0.70 -2.21
C ALA A 18 -8.95 0.59 -2.64
N TYR A 19 -9.20 0.56 -3.95
CA TYR A 19 -10.53 0.35 -4.50
C TYR A 19 -11.11 -1.03 -4.14
N ARG A 20 -10.29 -2.09 -4.19
CA ARG A 20 -10.70 -3.44 -3.81
C ARG A 20 -11.02 -3.54 -2.31
N LEU A 21 -10.26 -2.87 -1.45
CA LEU A 21 -10.51 -2.82 -0.01
C LEU A 21 -11.86 -2.17 0.31
N GLU A 22 -12.24 -1.10 -0.40
CA GLU A 22 -13.53 -0.43 -0.21
C GLU A 22 -14.71 -1.38 -0.46
N HIS A 23 -14.57 -2.31 -1.41
CA HIS A 23 -15.57 -3.34 -1.70
C HIS A 23 -15.59 -4.51 -0.71
N LEU A 24 -14.50 -4.72 0.02
CA LEU A 24 -14.36 -5.82 0.99
C LEU A 24 -14.57 -5.37 2.44
N LYS A 25 -14.84 -4.07 2.69
CA LYS A 25 -14.89 -3.49 4.04
C LYS A 25 -15.97 -4.10 4.94
N ASP A 26 -17.06 -4.57 4.33
CA ASP A 26 -18.21 -5.17 5.00
C ASP A 26 -18.18 -6.71 4.91
N ALA A 27 -17.04 -7.30 4.54
CA ALA A 27 -16.88 -8.75 4.49
C ALA A 27 -17.13 -9.38 5.86
N GLU A 28 -17.94 -10.44 5.89
CA GLU A 28 -18.22 -11.18 7.12
C GLU A 28 -16.94 -11.87 7.65
N PRO A 29 -16.77 -11.99 8.97
CA PRO A 29 -15.66 -12.72 9.55
C PRO A 29 -15.57 -14.16 9.01
N ASP A 30 -14.35 -14.69 8.94
CA ASP A 30 -14.05 -16.07 8.52
C ASP A 30 -14.51 -16.44 7.09
N THR A 31 -14.83 -15.43 6.27
CA THR A 31 -15.06 -15.59 4.83
C THR A 31 -13.78 -15.44 4.01
N PRO A 32 -13.73 -16.00 2.79
CA PRO A 32 -12.63 -15.74 1.85
C PRO A 32 -12.39 -14.24 1.60
N GLU A 33 -13.45 -13.45 1.58
CA GLU A 33 -13.42 -12.00 1.41
C GLU A 33 -12.72 -11.30 2.59
N ALA A 34 -12.96 -11.74 3.83
CA ALA A 34 -12.26 -11.23 5.00
C ALA A 34 -10.77 -11.62 5.01
N GLU A 35 -10.43 -12.81 4.52
CA GLU A 35 -9.02 -13.20 4.32
C GLU A 35 -8.35 -12.39 3.21
N GLU A 36 -9.07 -12.11 2.12
CA GLU A 36 -8.61 -11.21 1.05
C GLU A 36 -8.39 -9.78 1.60
N LEU A 37 -9.32 -9.26 2.40
CA LEU A 37 -9.23 -7.95 3.06
C LEU A 37 -7.95 -7.86 3.90
N LYS A 38 -7.73 -8.80 4.84
CA LYS A 38 -6.53 -8.85 5.69
C LYS A 38 -5.25 -8.83 4.86
N ARG A 39 -5.21 -9.62 3.79
CA ARG A 39 -4.05 -9.74 2.89
C ARG A 39 -3.76 -8.42 2.17
N LEU A 40 -4.78 -7.82 1.57
CA LEU A 40 -4.66 -6.55 0.84
C LEU A 40 -4.26 -5.39 1.75
N THR A 41 -4.81 -5.33 2.97
CA THR A 41 -4.41 -4.34 3.98
C THR A 41 -2.92 -4.45 4.31
N ARG A 42 -2.40 -5.69 4.46
CA ARG A 42 -0.97 -5.91 4.73
C ARG A 42 -0.08 -5.40 3.60
N LEU A 43 -0.46 -5.62 2.35
CA LEU A 43 0.28 -5.11 1.18
C LEU A 43 0.30 -3.57 1.17
N LEU A 44 -0.84 -2.94 1.45
CA LEU A 44 -0.99 -1.49 1.47
C LEU A 44 -0.18 -0.83 2.60
N VAL A 45 -0.23 -1.38 3.81
CA VAL A 45 0.60 -0.92 4.94
C VAL A 45 2.08 -1.05 4.62
N ASN A 46 2.51 -2.18 4.04
CA ASN A 46 3.91 -2.39 3.67
C ASN A 46 4.40 -1.35 2.64
N TYR A 47 3.57 -0.99 1.67
CA TYR A 47 3.89 0.06 0.69
C TYR A 47 4.08 1.42 1.36
N ILE A 48 3.14 1.82 2.22
CA ILE A 48 3.20 3.10 2.94
C ILE A 48 4.43 3.15 3.83
N VAL A 49 4.67 2.12 4.64
CA VAL A 49 5.83 2.06 5.56
C VAL A 49 7.16 2.10 4.78
N ARG A 50 7.26 1.43 3.63
CA ARG A 50 8.44 1.53 2.75
C ARG A 50 8.61 2.93 2.18
N GLY A 51 7.52 3.60 1.80
CA GLY A 51 7.53 4.99 1.36
C GLY A 51 8.02 5.96 2.44
N LEU A 52 7.58 5.76 3.68
CA LEU A 52 8.00 6.56 4.85
C LEU A 52 9.46 6.34 5.25
N LYS A 53 10.02 5.15 4.98
CA LYS A 53 11.43 4.84 5.26
C LYS A 53 12.41 5.41 4.22
N LYS A 54 11.94 6.02 3.12
CA LYS A 54 12.84 6.75 2.24
C LYS A 54 13.34 7.97 3.01
N PRO A 55 14.66 8.10 3.28
CA PRO A 55 15.16 9.30 3.91
C PRO A 55 14.78 10.49 3.02
N GLN A 56 14.08 11.47 3.59
CA GLN A 56 14.04 12.82 3.06
C GLN A 56 15.51 13.26 2.98
N LYS A 57 16.16 13.04 1.83
CA LYS A 57 17.40 13.75 1.52
C LYS A 57 16.98 15.20 1.40
N GLN A 58 17.12 15.89 2.52
CA GLN A 58 16.95 17.32 2.68
C GLN A 58 17.67 18.00 1.51
N ALA A 59 16.88 18.56 0.60
CA ALA A 59 17.40 19.34 -0.50
C ALA A 59 17.75 20.73 0.05
N TYR A 60 18.95 21.20 -0.34
CA TYR A 60 19.46 22.56 -0.23
C TYR A 60 19.82 23.12 1.15
N VAL A 61 21.13 23.33 1.35
CA VAL A 61 21.65 24.70 1.44
C VAL A 61 22.81 24.81 0.45
N GLY A 62 22.54 25.42 -0.70
CA GLY A 62 23.60 25.93 -1.56
C GLY A 62 24.23 27.17 -0.93
N SER A 63 25.50 27.38 -1.25
CA SER A 63 26.25 28.64 -1.16
C SER A 63 26.36 29.30 0.22
N ILE A 64 27.48 29.04 0.90
CA ILE A 64 28.14 30.09 1.69
C ILE A 64 29.61 30.15 1.25
N ARG A 65 29.85 31.17 0.39
CA ARG A 65 31.07 31.95 0.09
C ARG A 65 32.43 31.26 0.05
#